data_AF-A0A538GMY3-F1
#
_entry.id   AF-A0A538GMY3-F1
#
_cell.length_a   1.000
_cell.length_b   1.000
_cell.length_c   1.000
_cell.angle_alpha   90.00
_cell.angle_beta   90.00
_cell.angle_gamma   90.00
#
_symmetry.space_group_name_H-M   'P 1'
#
loop_
_entity.id
_entity.type
_entity.pdbx_description
1 polymer ?
#
loop_
_entity_poly.entity_id
_entity_poly.type
_entity_poly.pdbx_seq_one_letter_code
_entity_poly.pdbx_strand_id
1 'polypeptide(L)'
;MALFVRRGFDHVTVAEVAAAAGVSEKTVFNYFPTKEDLFWDEVPEREAALVDAVRGRTEGESVSAALVRLQSAGCDRLCSPGFARFARVIEESPALQAKELEIMARFTDALARAIRDELGVHELDARIAANVLIGVHWQHFRNARSYALAGRHGPAAARRLRSELKRAHRLLEHGLGQLDRTEPTRERTTS
;
A
#
# COMPACT_ATOMS: atom_id res chain seq x y z
N MET A 1 -18.58 -0.91 1.62
CA MET A 1 -17.91 0.34 1.21
C MET A 1 -18.82 1.58 1.08
N ALA A 2 -19.91 1.53 0.31
CA ALA A 2 -20.71 2.74 0.02
C ALA A 2 -21.28 3.45 1.27
N LEU A 3 -21.66 2.70 2.31
CA LEU A 3 -22.15 3.26 3.58
C LEU A 3 -21.08 4.08 4.31
N PHE A 4 -19.88 3.53 4.49
CA PHE A 4 -18.75 4.22 5.14
C PHE A 4 -18.35 5.49 4.38
N VAL A 5 -18.33 5.43 3.04
CA VAL A 5 -18.03 6.60 2.20
C VAL A 5 -19.05 7.73 2.36
N ARG A 6 -20.32 7.40 2.59
CA ARG A 6 -21.40 8.40 2.70
C ARG A 6 -21.51 9.00 4.10
N ARG A 7 -21.30 8.19 5.14
CA ARG A 7 -21.58 8.55 6.54
C ARG A 7 -20.32 8.66 7.41
N GLY A 8 -19.15 8.31 6.90
CA GLY A 8 -17.94 8.14 7.69
C GLY A 8 -17.85 6.73 8.30
N PHE A 9 -16.63 6.28 8.63
CA PHE A 9 -16.42 4.97 9.23
C PHE A 9 -17.09 4.91 10.61
N ASP A 10 -16.84 5.89 11.48
CA ASP A 10 -17.25 5.86 12.89
C ASP A 10 -18.77 5.88 13.08
N HIS A 11 -19.53 6.45 12.14
CA HIS A 11 -20.99 6.60 12.21
C HIS A 11 -21.79 5.45 11.59
N VAL A 12 -21.14 4.37 11.16
CA VAL A 12 -21.79 3.19 10.56
C VAL A 12 -21.54 1.98 11.44
N THR A 13 -22.58 1.23 11.78
CA THR A 13 -22.45 -0.02 12.55
C THR A 13 -22.34 -1.24 11.65
N VAL A 14 -21.84 -2.36 12.19
CA VAL A 14 -21.84 -3.65 11.47
C VAL A 14 -23.27 -4.12 11.18
N ALA A 15 -24.20 -3.87 12.10
CA ALA A 15 -25.63 -4.13 11.90
C ALA A 15 -26.21 -3.42 10.67
N GLU A 16 -25.90 -2.13 10.49
CA GLU A 16 -26.34 -1.36 9.32
C GLU A 16 -25.73 -1.90 8.02
N VAL A 17 -24.47 -2.35 8.05
CA VAL A 17 -23.85 -2.98 6.89
C VAL A 17 -24.49 -4.32 6.57
N ALA A 18 -24.73 -5.15 7.58
CA ALA A 18 -25.39 -6.45 7.44
C ALA A 18 -26.78 -6.31 6.83
N ALA A 19 -27.58 -5.37 7.35
CA ALA A 19 -28.90 -5.05 6.83
C ALA A 19 -28.85 -4.59 5.36
N ALA A 20 -27.89 -3.72 5.01
CA ALA A 20 -27.72 -3.25 3.63
C ALA A 20 -27.24 -4.35 2.67
N ALA A 21 -26.54 -5.37 3.19
CA ALA A 21 -26.07 -6.51 2.42
C ALA A 21 -27.06 -7.70 2.41
N GLY A 22 -28.18 -7.61 3.14
CA GLY A 22 -29.18 -8.68 3.22
C GLY A 22 -28.69 -9.92 3.98
N VAL A 23 -27.74 -9.77 4.90
CA VAL A 23 -27.17 -10.86 5.70
C VAL A 23 -27.32 -10.57 7.20
N SER A 24 -27.16 -11.59 8.05
CA SER A 24 -27.13 -11.39 9.50
C SER A 24 -25.78 -10.84 9.97
N GLU A 25 -25.77 -10.13 11.10
CA GLU A 25 -24.52 -9.67 11.74
C GLU A 25 -23.57 -10.83 12.04
N LYS A 26 -24.11 -11.97 12.49
CA LYS A 26 -23.33 -13.20 12.70
C LYS A 26 -22.61 -13.64 11.42
N THR A 27 -23.27 -13.53 10.27
CA THR A 27 -22.65 -13.85 8.98
C THR A 27 -21.50 -12.90 8.70
N VAL A 28 -21.67 -11.59 8.93
CA VAL A 28 -20.58 -10.62 8.74
C VAL A 28 -19.40 -10.93 9.65
N PHE A 29 -19.62 -11.15 10.96
CA PHE A 29 -18.55 -11.45 11.91
C PHE A 29 -17.84 -12.79 11.67
N ASN A 30 -18.49 -13.75 11.01
CA ASN A 30 -17.82 -15.00 10.60
C ASN A 30 -16.71 -14.75 9.55
N TYR A 31 -16.86 -13.73 8.71
CA TYR A 31 -15.85 -13.36 7.69
C TYR A 31 -14.94 -12.23 8.14
N PHE A 32 -15.46 -11.29 8.94
CA PHE A 32 -14.78 -10.07 9.34
C PHE A 32 -14.83 -9.94 10.87
N PRO A 33 -13.79 -10.40 11.59
CA PRO A 33 -13.77 -10.39 13.06
C PRO A 33 -13.99 -8.99 13.65
N THR A 34 -13.46 -7.95 13.00
CA THR A 34 -13.72 -6.56 13.37
C THR A 34 -14.38 -5.76 12.26
N LYS A 35 -14.93 -4.60 12.62
CA LYS A 35 -15.52 -3.65 11.67
C LYS A 35 -14.45 -3.07 10.72
N GLU A 36 -13.22 -2.92 11.19
CA GLU A 36 -12.10 -2.47 10.39
C GLU A 36 -11.71 -3.55 9.35
N ASP A 37 -11.78 -4.84 9.70
CA ASP A 37 -11.57 -5.93 8.73
C ASP A 37 -12.59 -5.88 7.59
N LEU A 38 -13.84 -5.51 7.89
CA LEU A 38 -14.87 -5.27 6.87
C LEU A 38 -14.53 -4.06 5.97
N PHE A 39 -13.78 -3.07 6.49
CA PHE A 39 -13.29 -1.96 5.68
C PHE A 39 -12.11 -2.34 4.79
N TRP A 40 -11.23 -3.18 5.33
CA TRP A 40 -10.03 -3.68 4.69
C TRP A 40 -10.23 -5.08 4.11
N ASP A 41 -11.37 -5.29 3.46
CA ASP A 41 -11.79 -6.60 2.95
C ASP A 41 -10.85 -7.19 1.89
N GLU A 42 -10.16 -6.36 1.11
CA GLU A 42 -9.17 -6.78 0.10
C GLU A 42 -7.82 -7.24 0.70
N VAL A 43 -7.61 -7.17 2.02
CA VAL A 43 -6.31 -7.50 2.64
C VAL A 43 -5.81 -8.91 2.29
N PRO A 44 -6.64 -9.97 2.36
CA PRO A 44 -6.21 -11.32 1.99
C PRO A 44 -5.70 -11.42 0.55
N GLU A 45 -6.40 -10.80 -0.41
CA GLU A 45 -6.02 -10.80 -1.83
C GLU A 45 -4.75 -9.99 -2.06
N ARG A 46 -4.56 -8.89 -1.32
CA ARG A 46 -3.34 -8.08 -1.39
C ARG A 46 -2.13 -8.80 -0.81
N GLU A 47 -2.31 -9.50 0.31
CA GLU A 47 -1.26 -10.36 0.88
C GLU A 47 -0.85 -11.46 -0.11
N ALA A 48 -1.83 -12.17 -0.68
CA ALA A 48 -1.59 -13.20 -1.68
C ALA A 48 -0.84 -12.63 -2.88
N ALA A 49 -1.25 -11.47 -3.40
CA ALA A 49 -0.58 -10.82 -4.53
C ALA A 49 0.88 -10.43 -4.24
N LEU A 50 1.20 -10.04 -3.00
CA LEU A 50 2.59 -9.77 -2.57
C LEU A 50 3.43 -11.05 -2.59
N VAL A 51 2.89 -12.14 -2.04
CA VAL A 51 3.55 -13.45 -2.03
C VAL A 51 3.73 -13.99 -3.45
N ASP A 52 2.69 -13.90 -4.27
CA ASP A 52 2.70 -14.36 -5.66
C ASP A 52 3.64 -13.54 -6.53
N ALA A 53 3.82 -12.24 -6.25
CA ALA A 53 4.83 -11.44 -6.94
C ALA A 53 6.26 -11.94 -6.67
N VAL A 54 6.55 -12.48 -5.48
CA VAL A 54 7.84 -13.07 -5.16
C VAL A 54 8.01 -14.43 -5.85
N ARG A 55 7.02 -15.32 -5.73
CA ARG A 55 7.08 -16.68 -6.26
C ARG A 55 6.98 -16.75 -7.78
N GLY A 56 6.19 -15.86 -8.38
CA GLY A 56 5.94 -15.78 -9.82
C GLY A 56 6.83 -14.76 -10.56
N ARG A 57 7.97 -14.38 -9.97
CA ARG A 57 8.92 -13.47 -10.61
C ARG A 57 9.58 -14.14 -11.80
N THR A 58 9.92 -13.34 -12.82
CA THR A 58 10.67 -13.87 -13.98
C THR A 58 12.07 -14.30 -13.53
N GLU A 59 12.67 -15.30 -14.17
CA GLU A 59 14.05 -15.67 -13.90
C GLU A 59 14.98 -14.46 -14.08
N GLY A 60 15.82 -14.20 -13.08
CA GLY A 60 16.69 -13.01 -13.02
C GLY A 60 15.99 -11.71 -12.58
N GLU A 61 14.67 -11.67 -12.42
CA GLU A 61 13.94 -10.52 -11.85
C GLU A 61 14.19 -10.45 -10.33
N SER A 62 14.54 -9.26 -9.83
CA SER A 62 14.68 -9.02 -8.40
C SER A 62 13.30 -8.95 -7.71
N VAL A 63 13.24 -9.26 -6.41
CA VAL A 63 12.01 -9.09 -5.61
C VAL A 63 11.50 -7.65 -5.66
N SER A 64 12.42 -6.67 -5.58
CA SER A 64 12.09 -5.25 -5.71
C SER A 64 11.41 -4.95 -7.06
N ALA A 65 11.96 -5.45 -8.18
CA ALA A 65 11.38 -5.24 -9.51
C ALA A 65 9.98 -5.87 -9.64
N ALA A 66 9.78 -7.08 -9.11
CA ALA A 66 8.48 -7.74 -9.11
C ALA A 66 7.42 -6.93 -8.32
N LEU A 67 7.80 -6.38 -7.16
CA LEU A 67 6.92 -5.52 -6.39
C LEU A 67 6.66 -4.17 -7.08
N VAL A 68 7.65 -3.58 -7.77
CA VAL A 68 7.43 -2.38 -8.59
C VAL A 68 6.39 -2.66 -9.67
N ARG A 69 6.47 -3.81 -10.34
CA ARG A 69 5.51 -4.23 -11.38
C ARG A 69 4.11 -4.37 -10.82
N LEU A 70 3.95 -5.09 -9.70
CA LEU A 70 2.67 -5.26 -9.00
C LEU A 70 2.05 -3.91 -8.62
N GLN A 71 2.80 -3.05 -7.94
CA GLN A 71 2.31 -1.76 -7.45
C GLN A 71 2.04 -0.76 -8.58
N SER A 72 2.85 -0.77 -9.64
CA SER A 72 2.66 0.06 -10.83
C SER A 72 1.35 -0.23 -11.56
N ALA A 73 0.89 -1.48 -11.53
CA ALA A 73 -0.39 -1.90 -12.10
C ALA A 73 -1.59 -1.36 -11.29
N GLY A 74 -1.43 -1.11 -10.00
CA GLY A 74 -2.46 -0.54 -9.13
C GLY A 74 -2.63 0.98 -9.24
N CYS A 75 -1.67 1.70 -9.85
CA CYS A 75 -1.64 3.16 -9.85
C CYS A 75 -2.89 3.80 -10.48
N ASP A 76 -3.44 3.23 -11.54
CA ASP A 76 -4.62 3.80 -12.20
C ASP A 76 -5.86 3.74 -11.30
N ARG A 77 -6.01 2.66 -10.51
CA ARG A 77 -7.05 2.51 -9.50
C ARG A 77 -6.87 3.52 -8.36
N LEU A 78 -5.64 3.65 -7.87
CA LEU A 78 -5.27 4.57 -6.78
C LEU A 78 -5.39 6.05 -7.16
N CYS A 79 -5.40 6.38 -8.45
CA CYS A 79 -5.63 7.74 -8.95
C CYS A 79 -7.02 7.92 -9.57
N SER A 80 -7.96 7.01 -9.30
CA SER A 80 -9.35 7.15 -9.76
C SER A 80 -10.12 8.17 -8.91
N PRO A 81 -11.16 8.84 -9.47
CA PRO A 81 -12.04 9.70 -8.67
C PRO A 81 -12.73 8.98 -7.51
N GLY A 82 -12.97 7.66 -7.65
CA GLY A 82 -13.55 6.83 -6.60
C GLY A 82 -12.65 6.69 -5.37
N PHE A 83 -11.32 6.66 -5.58
CA PHE A 83 -10.35 6.46 -4.51
C PHE A 83 -10.29 7.64 -3.53
N ALA A 84 -10.57 8.88 -3.98
CA ALA A 84 -10.56 10.06 -3.10
C ALA A 84 -11.54 9.94 -1.92
N ARG A 85 -12.70 9.33 -2.16
CA ARG A 85 -13.69 9.07 -1.12
C ARG A 85 -13.21 8.02 -0.11
N PHE A 86 -12.55 6.97 -0.60
CA PHE A 86 -11.95 5.95 0.25
C PHE A 86 -10.81 6.51 1.11
N ALA A 87 -9.91 7.30 0.48
CA ALA A 87 -8.80 7.96 1.16
C ALA A 87 -9.26 8.86 2.31
N ARG A 88 -10.33 9.64 2.09
CA ARG A 88 -10.92 10.51 3.12
C ARG A 88 -11.38 9.73 4.36
N VAL A 89 -12.09 8.62 4.15
CA VAL A 89 -12.59 7.79 5.26
C VAL A 89 -11.44 7.26 6.12
N ILE A 90 -10.30 6.89 5.51
CA ILE A 90 -9.12 6.44 6.25
C ILE A 90 -8.49 7.60 7.04
N GLU A 91 -8.27 8.76 6.41
CA GLU A 91 -7.61 9.87 7.11
C GLU A 91 -8.46 10.49 8.25
N GLU A 92 -9.78 10.33 8.19
CA GLU A 92 -10.69 10.82 9.21
C GLU A 92 -10.91 9.82 10.37
N SER A 93 -10.40 8.59 10.28
CA SER A 93 -10.62 7.54 11.30
C SER A 93 -9.31 7.00 11.88
N PRO A 94 -8.97 7.36 13.13
CA PRO A 94 -7.81 6.80 13.83
C PRO A 94 -7.85 5.26 13.95
N ALA A 95 -9.04 4.66 14.04
CA ALA A 95 -9.20 3.21 14.10
C ALA A 95 -8.74 2.54 12.79
N LEU A 96 -9.06 3.13 11.64
CA LEU A 96 -8.61 2.62 10.35
C LEU A 96 -7.10 2.81 10.15
N GLN A 97 -6.54 3.92 10.63
CA GLN A 97 -5.10 4.16 10.60
C GLN A 97 -4.34 3.17 11.50
N ALA A 98 -4.87 2.87 12.69
CA ALA A 98 -4.31 1.84 13.56
C ALA A 98 -4.36 0.45 12.90
N LYS A 99 -5.50 0.11 12.29
CA LYS A 99 -5.65 -1.15 11.55
C LYS A 99 -4.68 -1.25 10.37
N GLU A 100 -4.43 -0.15 9.67
CA GLU A 100 -3.44 -0.12 8.58
C GLU A 100 -2.04 -0.52 9.07
N LEU A 101 -1.64 -0.13 10.29
CA LEU A 101 -0.36 -0.55 10.89
C LEU A 101 -0.30 -2.07 11.09
N GLU A 102 -1.38 -2.66 11.62
CA GLU A 102 -1.48 -4.12 11.81
C GLU A 102 -1.39 -4.85 10.46
N ILE A 103 -2.04 -4.32 9.43
CA ILE A 103 -2.00 -4.88 8.06
C ILE A 103 -0.58 -4.80 7.49
N MET A 104 0.14 -3.70 7.68
CA MET A 104 1.53 -3.58 7.21
C MET A 104 2.47 -4.56 7.92
N ALA A 105 2.27 -4.80 9.23
CA ALA A 105 3.01 -5.82 9.97
C ALA A 105 2.72 -7.22 9.40
N ARG A 106 1.45 -7.54 9.16
CA ARG A 106 1.02 -8.81 8.55
C ARG A 106 1.61 -9.03 7.16
N PHE A 107 1.62 -8.00 6.31
CA PHE A 107 2.25 -8.06 4.98
C PHE A 107 3.76 -8.25 5.08
N THR A 108 4.41 -7.61 6.04
CA THR A 108 5.85 -7.79 6.28
C THR A 108 6.17 -9.25 6.61
N ASP A 109 5.39 -9.86 7.50
CA ASP A 109 5.57 -11.25 7.89
C ASP A 109 5.35 -12.21 6.71
N ALA A 110 4.29 -11.99 5.91
CA ALA A 110 4.00 -12.82 4.75
C ALA A 110 5.11 -12.70 3.68
N LEU A 111 5.55 -11.47 3.40
CA LEU A 111 6.59 -11.21 2.42
C LEU A 111 7.95 -11.75 2.86
N ALA A 112 8.31 -11.64 4.15
CA ALA A 112 9.54 -12.19 4.69
C ALA A 112 9.59 -13.72 4.53
N ARG A 113 8.48 -14.41 4.84
CA ARG A 113 8.37 -15.86 4.61
C ARG A 113 8.56 -16.20 3.13
N ALA A 114 7.86 -15.50 2.24
CA ALA A 114 7.97 -15.73 0.80
C ALA A 114 9.40 -15.52 0.28
N ILE A 115 10.08 -14.43 0.68
CA ILE A 115 11.47 -14.13 0.29
C ILE A 115 12.42 -15.23 0.77
N ARG A 116 12.30 -15.64 2.03
CA ARG A 116 13.16 -16.70 2.60
C ARG A 116 12.96 -18.01 1.85
N ASP A 117 11.71 -18.43 1.66
CA ASP A 117 11.39 -19.72 1.06
C ASP A 117 11.78 -19.77 -0.43
N GLU A 118 11.62 -18.66 -1.15
CA GLU A 118 11.94 -18.54 -2.58
C GLU A 118 13.44 -18.39 -2.87
N LEU A 119 14.18 -17.65 -2.02
CA LEU A 119 15.60 -17.34 -2.26
C LEU A 119 16.57 -18.18 -1.42
N GLY A 120 16.09 -18.92 -0.43
CA GLY A 120 16.95 -19.70 0.48
C GLY A 120 17.88 -18.84 1.35
N VAL A 121 17.54 -17.56 1.56
CA VAL A 121 18.35 -16.61 2.34
C VAL A 121 18.11 -16.76 3.85
N HIS A 122 18.99 -16.17 4.66
CA HIS A 122 18.85 -16.17 6.11
C HIS A 122 17.59 -15.42 6.57
N GLU A 123 16.98 -15.83 7.69
CA GLU A 123 15.74 -15.22 8.19
C GLU A 123 15.88 -13.71 8.45
N LEU A 124 17.03 -13.29 9.00
CA LEU A 124 17.30 -11.87 9.25
C LEU A 124 17.28 -11.05 7.95
N ASP A 125 17.91 -11.54 6.89
CA ASP A 125 17.98 -10.84 5.61
C ASP A 125 16.60 -10.73 4.96
N ALA A 126 15.82 -11.82 5.00
CA ALA A 126 14.45 -11.81 4.50
C ALA A 126 13.55 -10.82 5.27
N ARG A 127 13.67 -10.78 6.61
CA ARG A 127 12.93 -9.83 7.44
C ARG A 127 13.33 -8.38 7.15
N ILE A 128 14.62 -8.08 7.04
CA ILE A 128 15.11 -6.73 6.73
C ILE A 128 14.58 -6.30 5.35
N ALA A 129 14.73 -7.16 4.34
CA ALA A 129 14.24 -6.88 2.99
C ALA A 129 12.72 -6.62 2.99
N ALA A 130 11.94 -7.46 3.65
CA ALA A 130 10.49 -7.31 3.74
C ALA A 130 10.07 -6.00 4.43
N ASN A 131 10.69 -5.64 5.57
CA ASN A 131 10.40 -4.38 6.27
C ASN A 131 10.64 -3.16 5.38
N VAL A 132 11.77 -3.15 4.66
CA VAL A 132 12.13 -2.04 3.78
C VAL A 132 11.17 -1.94 2.59
N LEU A 133 10.83 -3.07 1.97
CA LEU A 133 9.92 -3.13 0.82
C LEU A 133 8.49 -2.76 1.19
N ILE A 134 7.98 -3.23 2.34
CA ILE A 134 6.66 -2.85 2.86
C ILE A 134 6.64 -1.39 3.30
N GLY A 135 7.73 -0.85 3.83
CA GLY A 135 7.86 0.58 4.08
C GLY A 135 7.63 1.43 2.82
N VAL A 136 8.23 1.03 1.69
CA VAL A 136 7.97 1.69 0.39
C VAL A 136 6.54 1.50 -0.09
N HIS A 137 5.98 0.30 0.06
CA HIS A 137 4.58 0.02 -0.28
C HIS A 137 3.61 0.93 0.49
N TRP A 138 3.82 1.06 1.80
CA TRP A 138 2.97 1.89 2.64
C TRP A 138 3.11 3.37 2.30
N GLN A 139 4.34 3.85 2.05
CA GLN A 139 4.56 5.23 1.62
C GLN A 139 3.95 5.50 0.24
N HIS A 140 4.00 4.55 -0.68
CA HIS A 140 3.34 4.65 -1.98
C HIS A 140 1.82 4.82 -1.83
N PHE A 141 1.20 4.05 -0.95
CA PHE A 141 -0.22 4.15 -0.66
C PHE A 141 -0.61 5.47 0.03
N ARG A 142 0.24 5.97 0.94
CA ARG A 142 0.10 7.33 1.53
C ARG A 142 0.21 8.44 0.49
N ASN A 143 1.14 8.33 -0.46
CA ASN A 143 1.27 9.30 -1.55
C ASN A 143 0.01 9.32 -2.43
N ALA A 144 -0.55 8.14 -2.72
CA ALA A 144 -1.81 8.04 -3.45
C ALA A 144 -2.97 8.73 -2.71
N ARG A 145 -3.09 8.50 -1.39
CA ARG A 145 -4.10 9.19 -0.56
C ARG A 145 -3.91 10.71 -0.57
N SER A 146 -2.67 11.18 -0.40
CA SER A 146 -2.34 12.61 -0.49
C SER A 146 -2.73 13.22 -1.85
N TYR A 147 -2.49 12.52 -2.95
CA TYR A 147 -2.89 12.96 -4.29
C TYR A 147 -4.41 13.05 -4.41
N ALA A 148 -5.10 12.01 -3.95
CA ALA A 148 -6.55 11.93 -4.01
C ALA A 148 -7.22 13.04 -3.18
N LEU A 149 -6.69 13.35 -2.00
CA LEU A 149 -7.20 14.44 -1.15
C LEU A 149 -6.90 15.83 -1.74
N ALA A 150 -5.81 15.96 -2.50
CA ALA A 150 -5.46 17.18 -3.22
C ALA A 150 -6.19 17.34 -4.57
N GLY A 151 -7.19 16.51 -4.89
CA GLY A 151 -7.90 16.60 -6.17
C GLY A 151 -7.09 16.13 -7.38
N ARG A 152 -5.92 15.51 -7.19
CA ARG A 152 -5.06 15.03 -8.28
C ARG A 152 -5.48 13.62 -8.70
N HIS A 153 -6.12 13.50 -9.86
CA HIS A 153 -6.68 12.24 -10.35
C HIS A 153 -6.31 11.99 -11.82
N GLY A 154 -6.62 10.79 -12.31
CA GLY A 154 -6.53 10.43 -13.72
C GLY A 154 -5.11 10.08 -14.19
N PRO A 155 -4.91 9.96 -15.51
CA PRO A 155 -3.69 9.38 -16.08
C PRO A 155 -2.41 10.14 -15.74
N ALA A 156 -2.48 11.48 -15.60
CA ALA A 156 -1.33 12.29 -15.22
C ALA A 156 -0.87 12.01 -13.78
N ALA A 157 -1.82 11.94 -12.84
CA ALA A 157 -1.55 11.57 -11.45
C ALA A 157 -0.99 10.14 -11.36
N ALA A 158 -1.56 9.19 -12.09
CA ALA A 158 -1.09 7.81 -12.11
C ALA A 158 0.34 7.67 -12.66
N ARG A 159 0.67 8.37 -13.76
CA ARG A 159 2.04 8.41 -14.29
C ARG A 159 3.03 8.97 -13.28
N ARG A 160 2.64 10.03 -12.57
CA ARG A 160 3.48 10.66 -11.55
C ARG A 160 3.70 9.74 -10.36
N LEU A 161 2.63 9.15 -9.83
CA LEU A 161 2.68 8.20 -8.72
C LEU A 161 3.56 6.98 -9.06
N ARG A 162 3.45 6.47 -10.29
CA ARG A 162 4.31 5.39 -10.81
C ARG A 162 5.78 5.80 -10.90
N SER A 163 6.06 7.03 -11.31
CA SER A 163 7.43 7.56 -11.35
C SER A 163 8.04 7.68 -9.96
N GLU A 164 7.26 8.16 -8.99
CA GLU A 164 7.68 8.30 -7.59
C GLU A 164 7.94 6.93 -6.93
N LEU A 165 7.08 5.93 -7.21
CA LEU A 165 7.31 4.54 -6.80
C LEU A 165 8.64 3.99 -7.34
N LYS A 166 8.87 4.13 -8.66
CA LYS A 166 10.13 3.69 -9.29
C LYS A 166 11.35 4.40 -8.69
N ARG A 167 11.21 5.69 -8.35
CA ARG A 167 12.27 6.44 -7.66
C ARG A 167 12.53 5.89 -6.26
N ALA A 168 11.50 5.58 -5.49
CA ALA A 168 11.65 5.02 -4.14
C ALA A 168 12.39 3.67 -4.17
N HIS A 169 12.04 2.77 -5.09
CA HIS A 169 12.75 1.49 -5.23
C HIS A 169 14.21 1.65 -5.68
N ARG A 170 14.51 2.59 -6.59
CA ARG A 170 15.92 2.90 -6.93
C ARG A 170 16.75 3.39 -5.74
N LEU A 171 16.15 4.17 -4.84
CA LEU A 171 16.82 4.60 -3.61
C LEU A 171 17.14 3.42 -2.69
N LEU A 172 16.29 2.39 -2.67
CA LEU A 172 16.58 1.16 -1.94
C LEU A 172 17.72 0.37 -2.58
N GLU A 173 17.68 0.18 -3.90
CA GLU A 173 18.65 -0.66 -4.63
C GLU A 173 20.05 -0.05 -4.72
N HIS A 174 20.13 1.28 -4.82
CA HIS A 174 21.42 1.98 -4.99
C HIS A 174 21.85 2.77 -3.74
N GLY A 175 21.14 2.56 -2.63
CA GLY A 175 21.47 3.04 -1.30
C GLY A 175 21.00 4.47 -0.99
N LEU A 176 20.64 4.68 0.28
CA LEU A 176 20.25 5.99 0.83
C LEU A 176 21.41 7.00 0.87
N GLY A 177 22.68 6.55 0.77
CA GLY A 177 23.86 7.43 0.68
C GLY A 177 23.92 8.30 -0.58
N GLN A 178 22.95 8.18 -1.48
CA GLN A 178 22.74 9.15 -2.57
C GLN A 178 21.92 10.37 -2.14
N LEU A 179 21.23 10.32 -0.99
CA LEU A 179 20.46 11.45 -0.45
C LEU A 179 21.37 12.58 0.06
N ASP A 180 22.57 12.25 0.53
CA ASP A 180 23.56 13.24 0.98
C ASP A 180 24.25 13.96 -0.20
N ARG A 181 24.03 13.51 -1.45
CA ARG A 181 24.61 14.07 -2.67
C ARG A 181 23.68 15.09 -3.36
N THR A 182 22.93 15.87 -2.59
CA THR A 182 22.37 17.13 -3.12
C THR A 182 23.52 18.07 -3.46
N GLU A 183 23.71 18.35 -4.75
CA GLU A 183 24.74 19.23 -5.30
C GLU A 183 24.77 20.59 -4.60
N PRO A 184 25.96 21.15 -4.27
CA PRO A 184 26.07 22.56 -3.94
C PRO A 184 25.69 23.38 -5.18
N THR A 185 24.69 24.25 -5.01
CA THR A 185 24.27 25.27 -5.97
C THR A 185 25.50 25.94 -6.58
N ARG A 186 25.70 25.78 -7.90
CA ARG A 186 26.70 26.55 -8.63
C ARG A 186 26.33 28.04 -8.51
N GLU A 187 27.00 28.74 -7.61
CA GLU A 187 27.03 30.20 -7.63
C GLU A 187 27.56 30.64 -9.00
N ARG A 188 26.70 31.39 -9.70
CA ARG A 188 27.07 32.14 -10.89
C ARG A 188 28.09 33.19 -10.47
N THR A 189 29.38 32.94 -10.70
CA THR A 189 30.35 34.01 -10.90
C THR A 189 30.15 34.52 -12.32
N THR A 190 29.31 35.56 -12.45
CA THR A 190 29.38 36.48 -13.57
C THR A 190 30.69 37.26 -13.44
N SER A 191 31.56 37.11 -14.44
CA SER A 191 32.60 38.08 -14.76
C SER A 191 32.22 38.84 -16.01
#